data_AF-A0A349HRG7-F1
#
_entry.id   AF-A0A349HRG7-F1
#
_cell.length_a   1.000
_cell.length_b   1.000
_cell.length_c   1.000
_cell.angle_alpha   90.00
_cell.angle_beta   90.00
_cell.angle_gamma   90.00
#
_symmetry.space_group_name_H-M   'P 1'
#
loop_
_entity.id
_entity.type
_entity.pdbx_description
1 polymer ?
#
loop_
_entity_poly.entity_id
_entity_poly.type
_entity_poly.pdbx_seq_one_letter_code
_entity_poly.pdbx_strand_id
1 'polypeptide(L)'
;FSIGTNDLIQYTMAVDRMNSKLSYLYSQYHPALLRLIKGIIDNAHEAGIWVGMCGEAAGDPKLIPVFVGMGLDEFSMNSPSILRARYIVRNLNKADMEIIAKSTLNMENALEVEEYLSCVFADENESCLRTCKNRRRQE
;
A
#
# COMPACT_ATOMS: atom_id res chain seq x y z
N PHE A 1 16.25 6.48 5.51
CA PHE A 1 15.75 6.93 4.19
C PHE A 1 14.32 7.44 4.32
N SER A 2 13.85 8.29 3.41
CA SER A 2 12.42 8.64 3.30
C SER A 2 11.97 8.52 1.84
N ILE A 3 10.94 7.72 1.60
CA ILE A 3 10.40 7.47 0.26
C ILE A 3 9.42 8.58 -0.10
N GLY A 4 9.73 9.38 -1.12
CA GLY A 4 8.80 10.33 -1.72
C GLY A 4 7.87 9.66 -2.72
N THR A 5 6.69 9.24 -2.28
CA THR A 5 5.79 8.40 -3.09
C THR A 5 5.29 9.08 -4.36
N ASN A 6 5.03 10.39 -4.32
CA ASN A 6 4.51 11.12 -5.47
C ASN A 6 5.49 11.12 -6.66
N ASP A 7 6.75 11.44 -6.39
CA ASP A 7 7.79 11.45 -7.42
C ASP A 7 8.14 10.02 -7.86
N LEU A 8 8.16 9.08 -6.90
CA LEU A 8 8.42 7.68 -7.20
C LEU A 8 7.38 7.11 -8.19
N ILE A 9 6.09 7.40 -7.98
CA ILE A 9 5.03 6.99 -8.90
C ILE A 9 5.23 7.64 -10.27
N GLN A 10 5.47 8.95 -10.31
CA GLN A 10 5.64 9.71 -11.55
C GLN A 10 6.78 9.15 -12.41
N TYR A 11 7.94 8.87 -11.82
CA TYR A 11 9.09 8.33 -12.56
C TYR A 11 8.91 6.85 -12.92
N THR A 12 8.33 6.05 -12.03
CA THR A 12 8.14 4.61 -12.28
C THR A 12 7.10 4.36 -13.37
N MET A 13 6.02 5.15 -13.38
CA MET A 13 4.92 5.02 -14.34
C MET A 13 5.13 5.86 -15.60
N ALA A 14 6.16 6.71 -15.63
CA ALA A 14 6.38 7.71 -16.69
C ALA A 14 5.14 8.59 -16.97
N VAL A 15 4.42 8.97 -15.91
CA VAL A 15 3.15 9.71 -15.98
C VAL A 15 3.26 11.00 -15.19
N ASP A 16 2.97 12.12 -15.85
CA ASP A 16 2.82 13.42 -15.19
C ASP A 16 1.45 13.53 -14.51
N ARG A 17 1.44 13.59 -13.18
CA ARG A 17 0.23 13.73 -12.37
C ARG A 17 -0.51 15.06 -12.58
N MET A 18 0.16 16.08 -13.10
CA MET A 18 -0.45 17.37 -13.43
C MET A 18 -1.15 17.35 -14.79
N ASN A 19 -0.92 16.32 -15.59
CA ASN A 19 -1.56 16.15 -16.89
C ASN A 19 -2.89 15.41 -16.73
N SER A 20 -3.99 16.16 -16.79
CA SER A 20 -5.35 15.62 -16.67
C SER A 20 -5.71 14.56 -17.72
N LYS A 21 -5.01 14.52 -18.86
CA LYS A 21 -5.22 13.49 -19.88
C LYS A 21 -4.61 12.14 -19.49
N LEU A 22 -3.66 12.11 -18.55
CA LEU A 22 -2.92 10.91 -18.15
C LEU A 22 -3.18 10.51 -16.69
N SER A 23 -3.99 11.27 -15.95
CA SER A 23 -4.23 11.04 -14.53
C SER A 23 -4.76 9.64 -14.20
N TYR A 24 -5.45 8.99 -15.15
CA TYR A 24 -5.96 7.62 -15.01
C TYR A 24 -4.85 6.55 -14.95
N LEU A 25 -3.63 6.86 -15.42
CA LEU A 25 -2.46 5.98 -15.35
C LEU A 25 -1.68 6.16 -14.04
N TYR A 26 -1.93 7.23 -13.30
CA TYR A 26 -1.32 7.47 -12.00
C TYR A 26 -2.05 6.63 -10.94
N SER A 27 -1.39 5.59 -10.43
CA SER A 27 -1.95 4.75 -9.37
C SER A 27 -0.91 4.36 -8.33
N GLN A 28 -1.24 4.65 -7.08
CA GLN A 28 -0.48 4.21 -5.89
C GLN A 28 -0.67 2.73 -5.57
N TYR A 29 -1.64 2.06 -6.20
CA TYR A 29 -1.94 0.63 -6.00
C TYR A 29 -1.18 -0.28 -6.97
N HIS A 30 -0.35 0.28 -7.84
CA HIS A 30 0.35 -0.52 -8.86
C HIS A 30 1.31 -1.55 -8.21
N PRO A 31 1.16 -2.86 -8.46
CA PRO A 31 1.98 -3.89 -7.81
C PRO A 31 3.48 -3.71 -8.01
N ALA A 32 3.91 -3.24 -9.19
CA ALA A 32 5.34 -2.97 -9.44
C ALA A 32 5.90 -1.86 -8.54
N LEU A 33 5.11 -0.82 -8.24
CA LEU A 33 5.49 0.23 -7.30
C LEU A 33 5.59 -0.32 -5.88
N LEU A 34 4.61 -1.12 -5.47
CA LEU A 34 4.58 -1.73 -4.14
C LEU A 34 5.77 -2.69 -3.95
N ARG A 35 6.13 -3.46 -4.98
CA ARG A 35 7.35 -4.29 -5.00
C ARG A 35 8.63 -3.46 -4.92
N LEU A 36 8.69 -2.33 -5.61
CA LEU A 36 9.82 -1.40 -5.54
C LEU A 36 9.98 -0.83 -4.12
N ILE A 37 8.89 -0.38 -3.50
CA ILE A 37 8.87 0.11 -2.12
C ILE A 37 9.35 -0.98 -1.16
N LYS A 38 8.83 -2.21 -1.30
CA LYS A 38 9.27 -3.35 -0.49
C LYS A 38 10.76 -3.62 -0.62
N GLY A 39 11.27 -3.61 -1.84
CA GLY A 39 12.70 -3.75 -2.10
C GLY A 39 13.54 -2.65 -1.43
N ILE A 40 13.08 -1.40 -1.44
CA ILE A 40 13.76 -0.29 -0.74
C ILE A 40 13.80 -0.53 0.77
N ILE A 41 12.67 -0.93 1.36
CA ILE A 41 12.56 -1.21 2.79
C ILE A 41 13.51 -2.34 3.18
N ASP A 42 13.48 -3.45 2.45
CA ASP A 42 14.29 -4.64 2.75
C ASP A 42 15.78 -4.35 2.67
N ASN A 43 16.24 -3.75 1.57
CA ASN A 43 17.66 -3.43 1.41
C ASN A 43 18.16 -2.41 2.46
N ALA A 44 17.32 -1.45 2.85
CA ALA A 44 17.67 -0.50 3.90
C ALA A 44 17.74 -1.18 5.27
N HIS A 45 16.80 -2.06 5.60
CA HIS A 45 16.79 -2.83 6.83
C HIS A 45 17.96 -3.81 6.93
N GLU A 46 18.35 -4.46 5.82
CA GLU A 46 19.56 -5.27 5.73
C GLU A 46 20.83 -4.46 6.06
N ALA A 47 20.84 -3.18 5.71
CA ALA A 47 21.91 -2.25 6.07
C ALA A 47 21.75 -1.61 7.47
N GLY A 48 20.72 -1.99 8.24
CA GLY A 48 20.42 -1.40 9.55
C GLY A 48 19.90 0.05 9.48
N ILE A 49 19.38 0.46 8.33
CA ILE A 49 18.90 1.82 8.07
C ILE A 49 17.38 1.85 8.14
N TRP A 50 16.86 2.72 8.99
CA TRP A 50 15.43 2.99 9.14
C TRP A 50 14.84 3.67 7.88
N VAL A 51 13.59 3.34 7.54
CA VAL A 51 12.87 3.84 6.35
C VAL A 51 11.53 4.46 6.71
N GLY A 52 11.41 5.74 6.39
CA GLY A 52 10.17 6.49 6.40
C GLY A 52 9.55 6.65 5.01
N MET A 53 8.33 7.16 4.97
CA MET A 53 7.61 7.46 3.73
C MET A 53 6.84 8.76 3.85
N CYS A 54 6.90 9.58 2.80
CA CYS A 54 6.10 10.78 2.66
C CYS A 54 5.31 10.77 1.34
N GLY A 55 4.34 11.68 1.25
CA GLY A 55 3.44 11.82 0.10
C GLY A 55 2.08 11.19 0.32
N GLU A 56 1.27 11.17 -0.73
CA GLU A 56 -0.16 10.86 -0.62
C GLU A 56 -0.42 9.40 -0.22
N ALA A 57 0.37 8.48 -0.77
CA ALA A 57 0.23 7.05 -0.45
C ALA A 57 0.52 6.75 1.03
N ALA A 58 1.43 7.48 1.69
CA ALA A 58 1.72 7.31 3.12
C ALA A 58 0.50 7.62 4.01
N GLY A 59 -0.39 8.49 3.53
CA GLY A 59 -1.63 8.88 4.22
C GLY A 59 -2.86 8.11 3.76
N ASP A 60 -2.74 7.17 2.81
CA ASP A 60 -3.88 6.40 2.30
C ASP A 60 -4.31 5.32 3.32
N PRO A 61 -5.54 5.40 3.87
CA PRO A 61 -6.08 4.41 4.79
C PRO A 61 -6.00 2.96 4.33
N LYS A 62 -6.11 2.70 3.02
CA LYS A 62 -6.08 1.32 2.47
C LYS A 62 -4.66 0.78 2.36
N LEU A 63 -3.66 1.64 2.20
CA LEU A 63 -2.26 1.26 2.00
C LEU A 63 -1.44 1.28 3.28
N ILE A 64 -1.80 2.09 4.28
CA ILE A 64 -1.16 2.10 5.61
C ILE A 64 -0.98 0.67 6.17
N PRO A 65 -2.00 -0.20 6.18
CA PRO A 65 -1.86 -1.55 6.71
C PRO A 65 -0.87 -2.40 5.90
N VAL A 66 -0.84 -2.22 4.58
CA VAL A 66 0.11 -2.89 3.68
C VAL A 66 1.54 -2.44 4.01
N PHE A 67 1.78 -1.14 4.15
CA PHE A 67 3.11 -0.60 4.47
C PHE A 67 3.60 -1.01 5.86
N VAL A 68 2.71 -1.08 6.85
CA VAL A 68 3.03 -1.67 8.16
C VAL A 68 3.45 -3.14 8.01
N GLY A 69 2.72 -3.92 7.20
CA GLY A 69 3.06 -5.30 6.89
C GLY A 69 4.35 -5.48 6.09
N MET A 70 4.76 -4.47 5.32
CA MET A 70 6.05 -4.46 4.64
C MET A 70 7.23 -4.15 5.57
N GLY A 71 6.96 -3.60 6.76
CA GLY A 71 7.97 -3.17 7.72
C GLY A 71 8.34 -1.70 7.63
N LEU A 72 7.52 -0.84 7.03
CA LEU A 72 7.81 0.59 7.02
C LEU A 72 7.85 1.17 8.45
N ASP A 73 8.87 1.95 8.76
CA ASP A 73 9.11 2.42 10.12
C ASP A 73 8.42 3.75 10.45
N GLU A 74 8.13 4.58 9.43
CA GLU A 74 7.52 5.90 9.63
C GLU A 74 6.66 6.38 8.48
N PHE A 75 5.63 7.14 8.87
CA PHE A 75 4.66 7.73 7.99
C PHE A 75 4.61 9.24 8.23
N SER A 76 5.01 10.01 7.21
CA SER A 76 4.86 11.45 7.16
C SER A 76 3.74 11.81 6.19
N MET A 77 2.74 12.55 6.68
CA MET A 77 1.55 12.92 5.92
C MET A 77 1.04 14.30 6.33
N ASN A 78 0.03 14.81 5.63
CA ASN A 78 -0.62 16.06 6.02
C ASN A 78 -1.30 15.93 7.40
N SER A 79 -1.40 17.05 8.13
CA SER A 79 -1.92 17.05 9.51
C SER A 79 -3.31 16.42 9.66
N PRO A 80 -4.28 16.63 8.74
CA PRO A 80 -5.60 16.02 8.86
C PRO A 80 -5.60 14.48 8.84
N SER A 81 -4.66 13.86 8.12
CA SER A 81 -4.60 12.39 8.00
C SER A 81 -3.95 11.71 9.20
N ILE A 82 -3.15 12.42 10.01
CA ILE A 82 -2.36 11.83 11.11
C ILE A 82 -3.25 11.07 12.11
N LEU A 83 -4.38 11.67 12.52
CA LEU A 83 -5.25 11.04 13.52
C LEU A 83 -5.89 9.75 13.01
N ARG A 84 -6.31 9.74 11.74
CA ARG A 84 -6.89 8.57 11.08
C ARG A 84 -5.85 7.47 10.89
N ALA A 85 -4.66 7.82 10.42
CA ALA A 85 -3.56 6.87 10.28
C ALA A 85 -3.18 6.24 11.63
N ARG A 86 -3.06 7.06 12.67
CA ARG A 86 -2.78 6.57 14.04
C ARG A 86 -3.88 5.63 14.54
N TYR A 87 -5.15 5.94 14.27
CA TYR A 87 -6.26 5.04 14.63
C TYR A 87 -6.14 3.70 13.90
N ILE A 88 -5.86 3.70 12.60
CA ILE A 88 -5.67 2.47 11.82
C ILE A 88 -4.53 1.66 12.40
N VAL A 89 -3.32 2.21 12.48
CA VAL A 89 -2.10 1.50 12.95
C VAL A 89 -2.30 0.88 14.33
N ARG A 90 -3.00 1.57 15.25
CA ARG A 90 -3.28 1.07 16.60
C ARG A 90 -4.20 -0.15 16.65
N ASN A 91 -4.99 -0.38 15.61
CA ASN A 91 -5.96 -1.47 15.54
C ASN A 91 -5.50 -2.60 14.59
N LEU A 92 -4.26 -2.58 14.10
CA LEU A 92 -3.72 -3.64 13.25
C LEU A 92 -3.01 -4.72 14.06
N ASN A 93 -3.14 -5.97 13.60
CA ASN A 93 -2.25 -7.04 13.97
C ASN A 93 -1.13 -7.14 12.93
N LYS A 94 0.14 -7.00 13.36
CA LYS A 94 1.29 -7.03 12.45
C LYS A 94 1.37 -8.32 11.62
N ALA A 95 1.11 -9.48 12.23
CA ALA A 95 1.21 -10.77 11.54
C ALA A 95 0.18 -10.89 10.40
N ASP A 96 -1.04 -10.40 10.62
CA ASP A 96 -2.08 -10.36 9.58
C ASP A 96 -1.68 -9.40 8.45
N MET A 97 -1.08 -8.26 8.78
CA MET A 97 -0.62 -7.29 7.80
C MET A 97 0.53 -7.81 6.93
N GLU A 98 1.44 -8.60 7.49
CA GLU A 98 2.49 -9.27 6.71
C GLU A 98 1.89 -10.24 5.67
N ILE A 99 0.80 -10.94 5.99
CA ILE A 99 0.08 -11.83 5.07
C ILE A 99 -0.61 -11.02 3.97
N ILE A 100 -1.29 -9.93 4.34
CA ILE A 100 -1.96 -9.03 3.39
C ILE A 100 -0.93 -8.41 2.44
N ALA A 101 0.18 -7.89 2.97
CA ALA A 101 1.24 -7.31 2.17
C ALA A 101 1.81 -8.30 1.15
N LYS A 102 2.12 -9.54 1.57
CA LYS A 102 2.56 -10.61 0.65
C LYS A 102 1.52 -10.91 -0.43
N SER A 103 0.24 -10.94 -0.06
CA SER A 103 -0.85 -11.20 -1.02
C SER A 103 -0.95 -10.06 -2.05
N THR A 104 -0.87 -8.81 -1.61
CA THR A 104 -0.90 -7.62 -2.45
C THR A 104 0.28 -7.55 -3.42
N LEU A 105 1.49 -7.91 -2.97
CA LEU A 105 2.70 -7.88 -3.81
C LEU A 105 2.68 -8.87 -4.98
N ASN A 106 1.87 -9.94 -4.87
CA ASN A 106 1.73 -10.99 -5.88
C ASN A 106 0.60 -10.73 -6.91
N MET A 107 -0.13 -9.62 -6.78
CA MET A 107 -1.18 -9.25 -7.72
C MET A 107 -0.61 -8.69 -9.02
N GLU A 108 -1.44 -8.73 -10.07
CA GLU A 108 -1.00 -8.40 -11.43
C GLU A 108 -1.22 -6.94 -11.80
N ASN A 109 -2.31 -6.33 -11.31
CA ASN A 109 -2.68 -4.97 -11.68
C ASN A 109 -3.21 -4.13 -10.51
N ALA A 110 -3.25 -2.82 -10.70
CA ALA A 110 -3.62 -1.86 -9.66
C ALA A 110 -5.09 -1.95 -9.23
N LEU A 111 -5.99 -2.29 -10.15
CA LEU A 111 -7.42 -2.42 -9.85
C LEU A 111 -7.65 -3.62 -8.92
N GLU A 112 -7.03 -4.76 -9.20
CA GLU A 112 -7.08 -5.95 -8.36
C GLU A 112 -6.60 -5.66 -6.94
N VAL A 113 -5.50 -4.91 -6.80
CA VAL A 113 -4.99 -4.49 -5.49
C VAL A 113 -6.00 -3.61 -4.76
N GLU A 114 -6.52 -2.59 -5.44
CA GLU A 114 -7.46 -1.67 -4.80
C GLU A 114 -8.75 -2.38 -4.38
N GLU A 115 -9.31 -3.24 -5.24
CA GLU A 115 -10.49 -4.05 -4.93
C GLU A 115 -10.22 -4.98 -3.76
N TYR A 116 -9.09 -5.70 -3.77
CA TYR A 116 -8.72 -6.60 -2.68
C TYR A 116 -8.61 -5.87 -1.34
N LEU A 117 -7.90 -4.73 -1.29
CA LEU A 117 -7.75 -3.96 -0.05
C LEU A 117 -9.09 -3.38 0.40
N SER A 118 -9.91 -2.90 -0.53
CA SER A 118 -11.26 -2.44 -0.23
C SER A 118 -12.10 -3.56 0.37
N CYS A 119 -12.03 -4.76 -0.19
CA CYS A 119 -12.71 -5.96 0.32
C CYS A 119 -12.23 -6.38 1.70
N VAL A 120 -10.92 -6.36 1.95
CA VAL A 120 -10.33 -6.77 3.24
C VAL A 120 -10.69 -5.78 4.36
N PHE A 121 -10.78 -4.48 4.04
CA PHE A 121 -11.05 -3.42 5.00
C PHE A 121 -12.47 -2.84 4.93
N ALA A 122 -13.35 -3.42 4.11
CA ALA A 122 -14.77 -3.01 4.01
C ALA A 122 -15.61 -3.43 5.22
N ASP A 123 -15.16 -4.42 5.99
CA ASP A 123 -16.02 -5.12 6.92
C ASP A 123 -15.63 -4.90 8.39
N GLU A 124 -16.36 -4.00 9.05
CA GLU A 124 -16.84 -4.23 10.44
C GLU A 124 -17.95 -5.31 10.47
N ASN A 125 -18.33 -5.93 9.34
CA ASN A 125 -19.29 -7.04 9.27
C ASN A 125 -18.87 -8.09 8.23
N GLU A 126 -18.45 -9.26 8.70
CA GLU A 126 -18.01 -10.42 7.91
C GLU A 126 -18.78 -10.66 6.59
N SER A 127 -18.13 -10.43 5.45
CA SER A 127 -18.65 -10.90 4.16
C SER A 127 -17.56 -11.23 3.15
N CYS A 128 -16.45 -10.47 3.11
CA CYS A 128 -15.60 -10.52 1.92
C CYS A 128 -14.64 -11.73 1.80
N LEU A 129 -14.24 -12.35 2.92
CA LEU A 129 -13.32 -13.50 2.91
C LEU A 129 -13.90 -14.75 2.21
N ARG A 130 -15.23 -14.87 2.11
CA ARG A 130 -15.89 -16.02 1.46
C ARG A 130 -15.86 -15.90 -0.07
N THR A 131 -15.93 -14.70 -0.60
CA THR A 131 -16.04 -14.47 -2.06
C THR A 131 -14.67 -14.57 -2.75
N CYS A 132 -13.61 -14.08 -2.12
CA CYS A 132 -12.25 -14.18 -2.68
C CYS A 132 -11.70 -15.62 -2.67
N LYS A 133 -12.03 -16.43 -1.65
CA LYS A 133 -11.63 -17.86 -1.61
C LYS A 133 -12.29 -18.70 -2.70
N ASN A 134 -13.48 -18.33 -3.15
CA ASN A 134 -14.21 -19.08 -4.18
C ASN A 134 -13.70 -18.80 -5.60
N ARG A 135 -13.06 -17.64 -5.87
CA ARG A 135 -12.44 -17.38 -7.19
C ARG A 135 -11.13 -18.14 -7.43
N ARG A 136 -10.30 -18.34 -6.40
CA ARG A 136 -9.02 -19.07 -6.52
C ARG A 136 -9.13 -20.60 -6.58
N ARG A 137 -10.35 -21.17 -6.59
CA ARG A 137 -10.58 -22.63 -6.68
C ARG A 137 -11.05 -23.09 -8.07
N GLN A 138 -11.16 -22.18 -9.04
CA GLN A 138 -11.65 -22.51 -10.39
C GLN A 138 -10.58 -22.35 -11.50
N GLU A 139 -9.31 -22.21 -11.13
CA GLU A 139 -8.16 -22.31 -12.05
C GLU A 139 -7.24 -23.47 -11.65
#